data_AF-A0A2T8I7W7-F1
#
_entry.id   AF-A0A2T8I7W7-F1
#
_cell.length_a   1.000
_cell.length_b   1.000
_cell.length_c   1.000
_cell.angle_alpha   90.00
_cell.angle_beta   90.00
_cell.angle_gamma   90.00
#
_symmetry.space_group_name_H-M   'P 1'
#
loop_
_entity.id
_entity.type
_entity.pdbx_description
1 polymer ?
#
loop_
_entity_poly.entity_id
_entity_poly.type
_entity_poly.pdbx_seq_one_letter_code
_entity_poly.pdbx_strand_id
1 'polypeptide(L)'
;MASGGDGESAAAPLLEKKPAAAYYDGCPGCAVDRRKAESTGIPYKLFFHIWIINLVSCLPILSIYPFLYFMIRDMHIAKKVEDIGFYAGLVGASFMLGRALTSIFWGFVADRIGRKPVILF
;
A
#
# COMPACT_ATOMS: atom_id res chain seq x y z
N MET A 1 -18.32 12.41 45.85
CA MET A 1 -19.11 12.35 44.60
C MET A 1 -18.15 12.79 43.49
N ALA A 2 -17.39 11.89 42.83
CA ALA A 2 -17.74 11.08 41.64
C ALA A 2 -18.28 11.97 40.50
N SER A 3 -17.79 12.01 39.25
CA SER A 3 -16.93 11.15 38.38
C SER A 3 -16.19 12.08 37.38
N GLY A 4 -14.97 11.79 36.89
CA GLY A 4 -14.65 10.92 35.73
C GLY A 4 -14.68 11.73 34.41
N GLY A 5 -13.73 11.67 33.47
CA GLY A 5 -12.51 10.90 33.31
C GLY A 5 -11.72 11.41 32.09
N ASP A 6 -10.40 11.20 32.17
CA ASP A 6 -9.42 10.85 31.13
C ASP A 6 -9.52 11.45 29.71
N GLY A 7 -8.42 12.04 29.25
CA GLY A 7 -8.07 11.90 27.83
C GLY A 7 -7.25 12.98 27.13
N GLU A 8 -6.48 13.84 27.80
CA GLU A 8 -5.55 14.74 27.08
C GLU A 8 -4.11 14.24 27.22
N SER A 9 -3.83 13.07 26.64
CA SER A 9 -2.45 12.62 26.48
C SER A 9 -1.80 13.49 25.40
N ALA A 10 -1.04 14.47 25.88
CA ALA A 10 -0.10 15.34 25.19
C ALA A 10 0.32 14.83 23.80
N ALA A 11 -0.30 15.38 22.76
CA ALA A 11 0.25 15.34 21.42
C ALA A 11 1.53 16.19 21.42
N ALA A 12 2.67 15.54 21.59
CA ALA A 12 3.99 16.17 21.50
C ALA A 12 4.10 16.99 20.20
N PRO A 13 4.56 18.26 20.25
CA PRO A 13 4.73 19.08 19.07
C PRO A 13 5.99 18.61 18.32
N LEU A 14 5.87 17.59 17.47
CA LEU A 14 6.98 17.03 16.68
C LEU A 14 7.38 17.91 15.48
N LEU A 15 7.29 19.23 15.59
CA LEU A 15 7.86 20.17 14.63
C LEU A 15 8.56 21.31 15.38
N GLU A 16 9.58 20.95 16.15
CA GLU A 16 10.63 21.90 16.47
C GLU A 16 11.23 22.36 15.13
N LYS A 17 10.90 23.61 14.78
CA LYS A 17 11.29 24.34 13.57
C LYS A 17 12.80 24.13 13.36
N LYS A 18 13.19 23.26 12.42
CA LYS A 18 14.59 23.17 12.00
C LYS A 18 15.03 24.57 11.57
N PRO A 19 16.16 25.10 12.09
CA PRO A 19 16.65 26.41 11.68
C PRO A 19 16.81 26.39 10.16
N ALA A 20 16.42 27.50 9.51
CA ALA A 20 16.37 27.67 8.07
C ALA A 20 17.56 26.95 7.40
N ALA A 21 17.31 25.75 6.86
CA ALA A 21 18.32 25.02 6.13
C ALA A 21 18.77 25.94 4.99
N ALA A 22 20.07 26.16 4.83
CA ALA A 22 20.58 26.91 3.69
C ALA A 22 20.19 26.17 2.41
N TYR A 23 19.15 26.67 1.72
CA TYR A 23 18.68 26.12 0.46
C TYR A 23 19.71 26.50 -0.62
N TYR A 24 20.33 25.50 -1.24
CA TYR A 24 21.21 25.68 -2.39
C TYR A 24 20.43 25.42 -3.68
N ASP A 25 20.70 26.24 -4.70
CA ASP A 25 20.10 26.07 -6.03
C ASP A 25 20.53 24.74 -6.63
N GLY A 26 19.56 23.86 -6.89
CA GLY A 26 19.78 22.52 -7.44
C GLY A 26 19.55 21.35 -6.49
N CYS A 27 19.13 21.57 -5.24
CA CYS A 27 18.81 20.46 -4.33
C CYS A 27 17.47 19.78 -4.69
N PRO A 28 17.44 18.48 -5.03
CA PRO A 28 16.20 17.77 -5.33
C PRO A 28 15.29 17.61 -4.09
N GLY A 29 15.86 17.63 -2.88
CA GLY A 29 15.10 17.55 -1.62
C GLY A 29 14.39 18.84 -1.24
N CYS A 30 14.98 19.99 -1.58
CA CYS A 30 14.47 21.33 -1.27
C CYS A 30 13.08 21.61 -1.87
N ALA A 31 12.82 21.18 -3.11
CA ALA A 31 11.51 21.39 -3.73
C ALA A 31 10.39 20.55 -3.09
N VAL A 32 10.73 19.42 -2.46
CA VAL A 32 9.78 18.55 -1.75
C VAL A 32 9.49 19.10 -0.36
N ASP A 33 10.51 19.57 0.33
CA ASP A 33 10.39 20.16 1.66
C ASP A 33 9.60 21.49 1.63
N ARG A 34 9.78 22.30 0.58
CA ARG A 34 8.94 23.51 0.38
C ARG A 34 7.46 23.18 0.17
N ARG A 35 7.15 22.16 -0.64
CA ARG A 35 5.76 21.70 -0.81
C ARG A 35 5.15 21.16 0.47
N LYS A 36 5.92 20.41 1.27
CA LYS A 36 5.47 19.90 2.58
C LYS A 36 5.21 21.03 3.57
N ALA A 37 6.05 22.09 3.54
CA ALA A 37 5.87 23.27 4.39
C ALA A 37 4.64 24.11 3.98
N GLU A 38 4.33 24.18 2.69
CA GLU A 38 3.13 24.87 2.17
C GLU A 38 1.83 24.08 2.42
N SER A 39 1.90 22.75 2.51
CA SER A 39 0.74 21.89 2.76
C SER A 39 0.67 21.42 4.22
N THR A 40 0.17 22.28 5.11
CA THR A 40 -0.06 21.97 6.54
C THR A 40 -1.32 21.11 6.81
N GLY A 41 -2.08 20.75 5.78
CA GLY A 41 -3.26 19.87 5.88
C GLY A 41 -3.01 18.45 5.35
N ILE A 42 -3.83 17.50 5.78
CA ILE A 42 -3.79 16.12 5.27
C ILE A 42 -4.10 16.14 3.75
N PRO A 43 -3.25 15.58 2.88
CA PRO A 43 -3.44 15.64 1.43
C PRO A 43 -4.52 14.66 0.97
N TYR A 44 -5.80 15.00 1.16
CA TYR A 44 -6.97 14.15 0.82
C TYR A 44 -6.97 13.68 -0.64
N LYS A 45 -6.48 14.51 -1.57
CA LYS A 45 -6.35 14.11 -2.99
C LYS A 45 -5.41 12.92 -3.15
N LEU A 46 -4.26 12.90 -2.48
CA LEU A 46 -3.32 11.78 -2.54
C LEU A 46 -3.91 10.52 -1.91
N PHE A 47 -4.60 10.69 -0.77
CA PHE A 47 -5.29 9.58 -0.11
C PHE A 47 -6.34 8.94 -1.02
N PHE A 48 -7.16 9.75 -1.70
CA PHE A 48 -8.17 9.26 -2.63
C PHE A 48 -7.57 8.48 -3.81
N HIS A 49 -6.44 8.94 -4.37
CA HIS A 49 -5.75 8.21 -5.44
C HIS A 49 -5.24 6.84 -4.97
N ILE A 50 -4.56 6.81 -3.81
CA ILE A 50 -4.06 5.55 -3.23
C ILE A 50 -5.22 4.61 -2.88
N TRP A 51 -6.34 5.16 -2.41
CA TRP A 51 -7.53 4.40 -2.07
C TRP A 51 -8.16 3.73 -3.31
N ILE A 52 -8.30 4.46 -4.42
CA ILE A 52 -8.78 3.89 -5.69
C ILE A 52 -7.86 2.76 -6.17
N ILE A 53 -6.54 2.98 -6.16
CA ILE A 53 -5.55 1.98 -6.60
C ILE A 53 -5.65 0.70 -5.74
N ASN A 54 -5.84 0.86 -4.43
CA ASN A 54 -6.05 -0.28 -3.53
C ASN A 54 -7.36 -1.01 -3.80
N LEU A 55 -8.46 -0.29 -4.03
CA LEU A 55 -9.73 -0.92 -4.39
C LEU A 55 -9.59 -1.76 -5.66
N VAL A 56 -9.01 -1.19 -6.71
CA VAL A 56 -8.78 -1.90 -7.99
C VAL A 56 -7.87 -3.10 -7.79
N SER A 57 -6.86 -3.01 -6.93
CA SER A 57 -5.96 -4.13 -6.64
C SER A 57 -6.60 -5.26 -5.83
N CYS A 58 -7.56 -4.93 -4.96
CA CYS A 58 -8.25 -5.92 -4.12
C CYS A 58 -9.40 -6.62 -4.85
N LEU A 59 -10.05 -5.95 -5.82
CA LEU A 59 -11.19 -6.51 -6.55
C LEU A 59 -10.92 -7.89 -7.19
N PRO A 60 -9.82 -8.11 -7.93
CA PRO A 60 -9.53 -9.40 -8.54
C PRO A 60 -9.27 -10.50 -7.50
N ILE A 61 -8.69 -10.14 -6.36
CA ILE A 61 -8.36 -11.08 -5.29
C ILE A 61 -9.65 -11.57 -4.64
N LEU A 62 -10.57 -10.66 -4.36
CA LEU A 62 -11.85 -10.99 -3.74
C LEU A 62 -12.75 -11.80 -4.67
N SER A 63 -12.66 -11.60 -5.99
CA SER A 63 -13.45 -12.37 -6.95
C SER A 63 -12.82 -13.71 -7.30
N ILE A 64 -11.49 -13.83 -7.39
CA ILE A 64 -10.84 -15.07 -7.84
C ILE A 64 -10.96 -16.20 -6.80
N TYR A 65 -10.82 -15.91 -5.50
CA TYR A 65 -10.87 -16.94 -4.46
C TYR A 65 -12.18 -17.75 -4.42
N PRO A 66 -13.39 -17.17 -4.54
CA PRO A 66 -14.63 -17.94 -4.61
C PRO A 66 -14.77 -18.73 -5.92
N PHE A 67 -14.24 -18.25 -7.04
CA PHE A 67 -14.28 -18.98 -8.32
C PHE A 67 -13.23 -20.09 -8.41
N LEU A 68 -12.12 -19.96 -7.68
CA LEU A 68 -11.01 -20.91 -7.67
C LEU A 68 -11.46 -22.33 -7.34
N TYR A 69 -12.38 -22.47 -6.38
CA TYR A 69 -12.93 -23.77 -5.98
C TYR A 69 -13.63 -24.48 -7.14
N PHE A 70 -14.50 -23.76 -7.87
CA PHE A 70 -15.22 -24.32 -9.02
C PHE A 70 -14.27 -24.64 -10.17
N MET A 71 -13.28 -23.78 -10.43
CA MET A 71 -12.28 -24.01 -11.48
C MET A 71 -11.45 -25.27 -11.23
N ILE A 72 -11.00 -25.50 -9.99
CA ILE A 72 -10.21 -26.69 -9.63
C ILE A 72 -11.05 -27.96 -9.74
N ARG A 73 -12.32 -27.90 -9.32
CA ARG A 73 -13.26 -29.01 -9.42
C ARG A 73 -13.52 -29.40 -10.88
N ASP A 74 -13.76 -28.41 -11.75
CA ASP A 74 -14.12 -28.65 -13.15
C ASP A 74 -12.92 -29.17 -13.97
N MET A 75 -11.69 -28.84 -13.55
CA MET A 75 -10.44 -29.31 -14.19
C MET A 75 -10.12 -30.80 -13.91
N HIS A 76 -10.95 -31.52 -13.14
CA HIS A 76 -10.82 -32.96 -12.81
C HIS A 76 -9.44 -33.41 -12.29
N ILE A 77 -8.60 -32.48 -11.83
CA ILE A 77 -7.25 -32.76 -11.32
C ILE A 77 -7.29 -33.37 -9.92
N ALA A 78 -8.33 -33.07 -9.14
CA ALA A 78 -8.56 -33.67 -7.84
C ALA A 78 -9.42 -34.94 -7.99
N LYS A 79 -8.81 -36.12 -7.89
CA LYS A 79 -9.53 -37.41 -7.84
C LYS A 79 -10.28 -37.61 -6.51
N LYS A 80 -9.96 -36.81 -5.49
CA LYS A 80 -10.55 -36.83 -4.14
C LYS A 80 -10.88 -35.42 -3.68
N VAL A 81 -11.95 -35.28 -2.90
CA VAL A 81 -12.42 -33.98 -2.39
C VAL A 81 -11.42 -33.37 -1.41
N GLU A 82 -10.67 -34.21 -0.69
CA GLU A 82 -9.63 -33.77 0.26
C GLU A 82 -8.50 -32.97 -0.40
N ASP A 83 -8.14 -33.28 -1.65
CA ASP A 83 -6.99 -32.67 -2.31
C ASP A 83 -7.30 -31.27 -2.89
N ILE A 84 -8.59 -30.93 -3.04
CA ILE A 84 -9.03 -29.66 -3.64
C ILE A 84 -8.48 -28.46 -2.85
N GLY A 85 -8.46 -28.56 -1.51
CA GLY A 85 -7.92 -27.51 -0.64
C GLY A 85 -6.41 -27.33 -0.79
N PHE A 86 -5.66 -28.42 -0.97
CA PHE A 86 -4.22 -28.36 -1.18
C PHE A 86 -3.86 -27.69 -2.52
N TYR A 87 -4.55 -28.05 -3.60
CA TYR A 87 -4.37 -27.40 -4.90
C TYR A 87 -4.80 -25.93 -4.89
N ALA A 88 -5.90 -25.59 -4.20
CA ALA A 88 -6.32 -24.20 -4.02
C ALA A 88 -5.26 -23.37 -3.29
N GLY A 89 -4.67 -23.94 -2.23
CA GLY A 89 -3.55 -23.34 -1.50
C GLY A 89 -2.32 -23.14 -2.39
N LEU A 90 -1.98 -24.11 -3.23
CA LEU A 90 -0.84 -24.00 -4.16
C LEU A 90 -1.03 -22.88 -5.18
N VAL A 91 -2.23 -22.75 -5.75
CA VAL A 91 -2.54 -21.64 -6.67
C VAL A 91 -2.50 -20.30 -5.93
N GLY A 92 -3.07 -20.22 -4.73
CA GLY A 92 -2.97 -19.03 -3.87
C GLY A 92 -1.52 -18.65 -3.57
N ALA A 93 -0.65 -19.64 -3.30
CA ALA A 93 0.78 -19.43 -3.04
C ALA A 93 1.51 -18.89 -4.28
N SER A 94 1.24 -19.44 -5.47
CA SER A 94 1.82 -18.92 -6.72
C SER A 94 1.42 -17.47 -7.00
N PHE A 95 0.17 -17.10 -6.68
CA PHE A 95 -0.33 -15.75 -6.83
C PHE A 95 0.39 -14.77 -5.88
N MET A 96 0.54 -15.15 -4.60
CA MET A 96 1.27 -14.34 -3.62
C MET A 96 2.76 -14.22 -3.96
N LEU A 97 3.38 -15.27 -4.49
CA LEU A 97 4.77 -15.23 -4.97
C LEU A 97 4.92 -14.27 -6.16
N GLY A 98 4.01 -14.31 -7.14
CA GLY A 98 3.99 -13.36 -8.24
C GLY A 98 3.83 -11.91 -7.76
N ARG A 99 2.96 -11.68 -6.77
CA ARG A 99 2.80 -10.35 -6.14
C ARG A 99 4.07 -9.89 -5.44
N ALA A 100 4.78 -10.77 -4.73
CA ALA A 100 6.03 -10.43 -4.04
C ALA A 100 7.14 -10.07 -5.03
N LEU A 101 7.31 -10.84 -6.11
CA LEU A 101 8.32 -10.55 -7.13
C LEU A 101 8.03 -9.22 -7.83
N THR A 102 6.77 -9.00 -8.19
CA THR A 102 6.32 -7.77 -8.84
C THR A 102 6.52 -6.56 -7.92
N SER A 103 6.15 -6.66 -6.64
CA SER A 103 6.31 -5.54 -5.70
C SER A 103 7.79 -5.19 -5.44
N ILE A 104 8.67 -6.19 -5.35
CA ILE A 104 10.11 -5.96 -5.20
C ILE A 104 10.68 -5.26 -6.43
N PHE A 105 10.33 -5.73 -7.63
CA PHE A 105 10.78 -5.14 -8.88
C PHE A 105 10.34 -3.66 -9.00
N TRP A 106 9.05 -3.38 -8.81
CA TRP A 106 8.54 -2.00 -8.86
C TRP A 106 9.02 -1.14 -7.70
N GLY A 107 9.28 -1.72 -6.53
CA GLY A 107 9.89 -1.02 -5.39
C GLY A 107 11.29 -0.52 -5.72
N PHE A 108 12.13 -1.38 -6.29
CA PHE A 108 13.48 -0.98 -6.72
C PHE A 108 13.46 0.10 -7.80
N VAL A 109 12.56 -0.04 -8.79
CA VAL A 109 12.37 0.97 -9.84
C VAL A 109 11.88 2.30 -9.23
N ALA A 110 11.01 2.25 -8.22
CA ALA A 110 10.48 3.43 -7.57
C ALA A 110 11.54 4.23 -6.81
N ASP A 111 12.49 3.54 -6.20
CA ASP A 111 13.62 4.16 -5.50
C ASP A 111 14.58 4.87 -6.46
N ARG A 112 14.65 4.44 -7.74
CA ARG A 112 15.54 5.04 -8.76
C ARG A 112 14.89 6.17 -9.56
N ILE A 113 13.61 6.07 -9.90
CA ILE A 113 12.91 7.00 -10.81
C ILE A 113 12.15 8.11 -10.03
N GLY A 114 11.98 7.93 -8.71
CA GLY A 114 11.31 8.87 -7.81
C GLY A 114 9.81 8.59 -7.65
N ARG A 115 9.25 8.92 -6.47
CA ARG A 115 7.87 8.53 -6.06
C ARG A 115 6.71 9.15 -6.87
N LYS A 116 6.97 10.15 -7.72
CA LYS A 116 5.92 10.85 -8.50
C LYS A 116 5.48 10.12 -9.77
N PRO A 117 6.40 9.66 -10.65
CA PRO A 117 6.02 8.87 -11.83
C PRO A 117 5.51 7.46 -11.49
N VAL A 118 5.92 6.88 -10.37
CA VAL A 118 5.58 5.49 -9.98
C VAL A 118 4.10 5.31 -9.63
N ILE A 119 3.42 6.35 -9.15
CA ILE A 119 2.00 6.27 -8.77
C ILE A 119 1.08 6.45 -9.99
N LEU A 120 1.62 6.98 -11.11
CA LEU A 120 0.87 7.26 -12.34
C LEU A 120 0.99 6.15 -13.40
N PHE A 121 1.97 5.25 -13.26
CA PHE A 121 2.06 4.01 -14.03
C PHE A 121 1.32 2.88 -13.32
#